data_AF-X1A6T3-F1
#
_entry.id   AF-X1A6T3-F1
#
_cell.length_a   1.000
_cell.length_b   1.000
_cell.length_c   1.000
_cell.angle_alpha   90.00
_cell.angle_beta   90.00
_cell.angle_gamma   90.00
#
_symmetry.space_group_name_H-M   'P 1'
#
loop_
_entity.id
_entity.type
_entity.pdbx_description
1 polymer ?
#
loop_
_entity_poly.entity_id
_entity_poly.type
_entity_poly.pdbx_seq_one_letter_code
_entity_poly.pdbx_strand_id
1 'polypeptide(L)' 'MPQIGEIKLGKEIGRYSKNKFMWAACPDCGLERWVRLCGVKLINKRCCSCSNKYKAVRGENHPSWKGGRKRDGYGYI' A
#
# COMPACT_ATOMS: atom_id res chain seq x y z
N MET A 1 17.96 15.34 -0.64
CA MET A 1 16.94 14.47 -0.05
C MET A 1 15.67 15.29 0.12
N PRO A 2 14.49 14.77 -0.27
CA PRO A 2 13.22 15.44 0.00
C PRO A 2 12.96 15.54 1.50
N GLN A 3 12.22 16.57 1.92
CA GLN A 3 11.88 16.79 3.34
C GLN A 3 10.53 16.15 3.68
N ILE A 4 10.37 15.62 4.89
CA ILE A 4 9.08 15.09 5.35
C ILE A 4 8.04 16.21 5.30
N GLY A 5 6.91 15.93 4.63
CA GLY A 5 5.85 16.91 4.40
C GLY A 5 5.93 17.63 3.05
N GLU A 6 7.01 17.46 2.29
CA GLU A 6 7.14 18.02 0.94
C GLU A 6 6.04 17.50 0.01
N ILE A 7 5.36 18.38 -0.71
CA ILE A 7 4.27 18.04 -1.63
C ILE A 7 4.71 18.33 -3.07
N LYS A 8 4.61 17.32 -3.93
CA LYS A 8 4.90 17.40 -5.37
C LYS A 8 3.81 16.76 -6.19
N LEU A 9 3.66 17.18 -7.43
CA LEU A 9 2.83 16.51 -8.43
C LEU A 9 3.50 15.20 -8.88
N GLY A 10 2.67 14.23 -9.30
CA GLY A 10 3.16 12.98 -9.86
C GLY A 10 4.22 13.17 -10.95
N LYS A 11 4.01 14.15 -11.84
CA LYS A 11 4.95 14.47 -12.92
C LYS A 11 6.34 14.86 -12.44
N GLU A 12 6.44 15.60 -11.33
CA GLU A 12 7.72 16.07 -10.76
C GLU A 12 8.53 14.93 -10.14
N ILE A 13 7.87 13.85 -9.74
CA ILE A 13 8.49 12.66 -9.16
C ILE A 13 8.61 11.51 -10.18
N GLY A 14 8.50 11.80 -11.47
CA GLY A 14 8.62 10.82 -12.55
C GLY A 14 7.44 9.87 -12.70
N ARG A 15 6.25 10.22 -12.19
CA ARG A 15 5.03 9.41 -12.32
C ARG A 15 4.05 10.04 -13.30
N TYR A 16 3.43 9.19 -14.13
CA TYR A 16 2.34 9.61 -15.02
C TYR A 16 1.01 9.74 -14.25
N SER A 17 0.94 10.71 -13.34
CA SER A 17 -0.24 10.94 -12.51
C SER A 17 -0.50 12.43 -12.33
N LYS A 18 -1.78 12.84 -12.42
CA LYS A 18 -2.24 14.21 -12.11
C LYS A 18 -2.41 14.45 -10.60
N ASN A 19 -2.19 13.43 -9.78
CA ASN A 19 -2.38 13.53 -8.33
C ASN A 19 -1.18 14.20 -7.65
N LYS A 20 -1.44 14.79 -6.48
CA LYS A 20 -0.40 15.26 -5.56
C LYS A 20 0.12 14.10 -4.72
N PHE A 21 1.40 14.15 -4.40
CA PHE A 21 2.11 13.21 -3.55
C PHE A 21 2.84 13.99 -2.46
N MET A 22 2.89 13.43 -1.27
CA MET A 22 3.63 13.97 -0.14
C MET A 22 4.73 13.00 0.25
N TRP A 23 5.92 13.52 0.53
CA TRP A 23 7.00 12.74 1.12
C TRP A 23 6.67 12.49 2.60
N ALA A 24 6.49 11.23 2.98
CA ALA A 24 6.09 10.86 4.33
C ALA A 24 6.78 9.57 4.78
N ALA A 25 7.09 9.49 6.07
CA ALA A 25 7.59 8.29 6.71
C ALA A 25 6.44 7.35 7.12
N CYS A 26 6.66 6.05 7.00
CA CYS A 26 5.74 5.05 7.55
C CYS A 26 5.84 5.04 9.09
N PRO A 27 4.71 5.15 9.82
CA PRO A 27 4.74 5.20 11.28
C PRO A 27 5.27 3.91 11.94
N ASP A 28 5.13 2.76 11.27
CA ASP A 28 5.52 1.47 11.85
C ASP A 28 6.98 1.08 11.57
N CYS A 29 7.57 1.57 10.47
CA CYS A 29 8.91 1.13 10.03
C CYS A 29 9.88 2.28 9.70
N GLY A 30 9.45 3.53 9.84
CA GLY A 30 10.27 4.72 9.58
C GLY A 30 10.62 4.99 8.11
N LEU A 31 10.39 4.04 7.20
CA LEU A 31 10.76 4.17 5.79
C LEU A 31 9.98 5.30 5.10
N GLU A 32 10.73 6.18 4.48
CA GLU A 32 10.24 7.35 3.74
C GLU A 32 9.83 6.98 2.31
N ARG A 33 8.80 7.66 1.80
CA ARG A 33 8.32 7.47 0.42
C ARG A 33 7.35 8.58 -0.02
N TRP A 34 7.15 8.66 -1.34
CA TRP A 34 6.05 9.43 -1.93
C TRP A 34 4.71 8.71 -1.72
N VAL A 35 3.82 9.32 -0.95
CA VAL A 35 2.46 8.83 -0.69
C VAL A 35 1.45 9.74 -1.38
N ARG A 36 0.47 9.15 -2.06
CA ARG A 36 -0.58 9.91 -2.74
C ARG A 36 -1.46 10.65 -1.74
N LEU A 37 -1.72 11.93 -2.01
CA LEU A 37 -2.71 12.75 -1.32
C LEU A 37 -4.08 12.63 -2.01
N CYS A 38 -5.13 12.58 -1.20
CA CYS A 38 -6.51 12.78 -1.64
C CYS A 38 -7.10 13.95 -0.84
N GLY A 39 -7.30 15.08 -1.50
CA GLY A 39 -7.58 16.35 -0.82
C GLY A 39 -6.43 16.74 0.10
N VAL A 40 -6.72 16.83 1.40
CA VAL A 40 -5.77 17.23 2.45
C VAL A 40 -5.13 16.02 3.17
N LYS A 41 -5.59 14.80 2.89
CA LYS A 41 -5.19 13.59 3.65
C LYS A 41 -4.35 12.65 2.80
N LEU A 42 -3.37 12.01 3.44
CA LEU A 42 -2.65 10.88 2.88
C LEU A 42 -3.61 9.69 2.73
N ILE A 43 -3.69 9.09 1.53
CA ILE A 43 -4.53 7.90 1.31
C ILE A 43 -4.04 6.74 2.17
N ASN A 44 -2.73 6.52 2.20
CA ASN A 44 -2.12 5.39 2.90
C ASN A 44 -1.09 5.89 3.92
N LYS A 45 -1.45 5.87 5.20
CA LYS A 45 -0.52 6.21 6.29
C LYS A 45 0.65 5.23 6.39
N ARG A 46 0.41 3.94 6.10
CA ARG A 46 1.38 2.84 6.25
C ARG A 46 1.93 2.34 4.92
N CYS A 47 3.15 1.78 4.95
CA CYS A 47 3.76 1.14 3.78
C CYS A 47 3.06 -0.15 3.39
N CYS A 48 3.28 -0.64 2.17
CA CYS A 48 2.57 -1.82 1.67
C CYS A 48 2.83 -3.04 2.58
N SER A 49 4.09 -3.24 2.99
CA SER A 49 4.49 -4.30 3.91
C SER A 49 3.84 -4.16 5.27
N CYS A 50 3.89 -2.98 5.90
CA CYS A 50 3.28 -2.77 7.21
C CYS A 50 1.76 -2.80 7.16
N SER A 51 1.13 -2.21 6.15
CA SER A 51 -0.33 -2.26 5.94
C SER A 51 -0.83 -3.69 5.78
N ASN A 52 -0.08 -4.56 5.09
CA ASN A 52 -0.45 -5.97 4.93
C ASN A 52 -0.50 -6.73 6.28
N LYS A 53 0.27 -6.33 7.29
CA LYS A 53 0.22 -6.94 8.63
C LYS A 53 -1.12 -6.75 9.33
N TYR A 54 -1.83 -5.67 9.00
CA TYR A 54 -3.12 -5.33 9.61
C TYR A 54 -4.33 -5.73 8.75
N LYS A 55 -4.11 -6.34 7.58
CA LYS A 55 -5.22 -6.82 6.76
C LYS A 55 -5.87 -8.02 7.44
N ALA A 56 -7.20 -8.10 7.33
CA ALA A 56 -7.99 -9.21 7.88
C ALA A 56 -7.41 -10.56 7.48
N VAL A 57 -7.51 -11.53 8.40
CA VAL A 57 -6.98 -12.88 8.24
C VAL A 57 -7.51 -13.47 6.94
N ARG A 58 -6.61 -13.84 6.03
CA ARG A 58 -6.95 -14.60 4.81
C ARG A 58 -6.56 -16.05 5.05
N GLY A 59 -7.26 -16.99 4.42
CA GLY A 59 -7.01 -18.42 4.60
C GLY A 59 -7.99 -19.05 5.58
N GLU A 60 -7.58 -20.15 6.22
CA GLU A 60 -8.47 -21.03 7.00
C GLU A 60 -9.24 -20.35 8.13
N ASN A 61 -8.65 -19.32 8.72
CA ASN A 61 -9.26 -18.54 9.79
C ASN A 61 -10.29 -17.51 9.29
N HIS A 62 -10.49 -17.35 7.98
CA HIS A 62 -11.50 -16.44 7.43
C HIS A 62 -12.87 -17.15 7.36
N PRO A 63 -13.97 -16.56 7.87
CA PRO A 63 -15.28 -17.24 7.96
C PRO A 63 -15.88 -17.63 6.60
N SER A 64 -15.46 -16.99 5.50
CA SER A 64 -15.86 -17.37 4.14
C SER A 64 -14.87 -18.32 3.43
N TRP A 65 -13.85 -18.85 4.13
CA TRP A 65 -12.88 -19.75 3.53
C TRP A 65 -13.52 -21.08 3.14
N LYS A 66 -13.28 -21.51 1.89
CA LYS A 66 -13.83 -22.74 1.31
C LYS A 66 -12.72 -23.75 0.97
N GLY A 67 -11.67 -23.85 1.79
CA GLY A 67 -10.60 -24.85 1.63
C GLY A 67 -9.38 -24.41 0.80
N GLY A 68 -9.28 -23.14 0.40
CA GLY A 68 -8.14 -22.61 -0.36
C GLY A 68 -8.10 -23.06 -1.83
N ARG A 69 -7.08 -22.66 -2.59
CA ARG A 69 -6.84 -23.18 -3.96
C ARG A 69 -5.91 -24.37 -3.86
N LYS A 70 -6.37 -25.57 -4.23
CA LYS A 70 -5.48 -26.72 -4.44
C LYS A 70 -5.00 -26.65 -5.89
N ARG A 71 -3.68 -26.58 -6.09
CA ARG A 71 -3.07 -26.84 -7.39
C ARG A 71 -2.78 -28.32 -7.44
N ASP A 72 -3.54 -29.07 -8.22
CA ASP A 72 -2.97 -30.30 -8.76
C ASP A 72 -2.09 -29.93 -9.96
N GLY A 73 -1.19 -30.81 -10.39
CA GLY A 73 -0.32 -30.53 -11.53
C GLY A 73 -1.05 -30.32 -12.87
N TYR A 74 -2.39 -30.36 -12.88
CA TYR A 74 -3.24 -30.33 -14.06
C TYR A 74 -4.13 -29.09 -14.15
N GLY A 75 -4.23 -28.26 -13.11
CA GLY A 75 -4.95 -26.99 -13.18
C GLY A 75 -5.51 -26.48 -11.85
N TYR A 76 -6.61 -25.74 -11.95
CA TYR A 76 -7.38 -25.26 -10.80
C TYR A 76 -8.62 -26.16 -10.63
N ILE A 77 -8.74 -26.79 -9.46
CA ILE A 77 -9.99 -27.44 -8.99
C ILE A 77 -10.73 -26.47 -8.07
#